data_AF-A0A502DXH5-F1
#
_entry.id   AF-A0A502DXH5-F1
#
_cell.length_a   1.000
_cell.length_b   1.000
_cell.length_c   1.000
_cell.angle_alpha   90.00
_cell.angle_beta   90.00
_cell.angle_gamma   90.00
#
_symmetry.space_group_name_H-M   'P 1'
#
loop_
_entity.id
_entity.type
_entity.pdbx_description
1 polymer ?
#
loop_
_entity_poly.entity_id
_entity_poly.type
_entity_poly.pdbx_seq_one_letter_code
_entity_poly.pdbx_strand_id
1 'polypeptide(L)'
;MSADPHYQATEEAHTGPIKNPKQLLLAVFFSFIAPIAIIVALVSFVVSGTRPSGNAQGDNMSLYGVSQDQRDRELSDRLKKVGAIEIRDANRALAAGEAVFKAQCIACHGSPGIPGAPHLNDAAAWGPRLGQGYATLLEHALKGKGAMPPQGGGDFEDLEIGRAVVYMANAGGAKFPVPERSAAGAAPAEGAASGASGAAAAPAADASAAAPAAPAAPAAPTASAATAASASK
;
A
#
# COMPACT_ATOMS: atom_id res chain seq x y z
N MET A 1 -67.08 -53.64 -70.40
CA MET A 1 -65.72 -54.18 -70.56
C MET A 1 -64.84 -52.99 -70.90
N SER A 2 -63.89 -52.52 -70.11
CA SER A 2 -63.15 -53.06 -68.96
C SER A 2 -62.56 -51.83 -68.24
N ALA A 3 -62.85 -51.61 -66.95
CA ALA A 3 -62.05 -52.06 -65.81
C ALA A 3 -60.64 -51.41 -65.74
N ASP A 4 -60.57 -50.35 -64.92
CA ASP A 4 -59.44 -49.78 -64.15
C ASP A 4 -58.38 -50.82 -63.70
N PRO A 5 -57.09 -50.45 -63.38
CA PRO A 5 -56.94 -49.48 -62.29
C PRO A 5 -55.60 -48.72 -61.99
N HIS A 6 -55.73 -47.80 -61.02
CA HIS A 6 -54.77 -47.37 -59.96
C HIS A 6 -53.58 -46.45 -60.29
N TYR A 7 -53.83 -45.14 -60.07
CA TYR A 7 -53.08 -44.25 -59.16
C TYR A 7 -51.77 -44.82 -58.57
N GLN A 8 -50.64 -44.45 -59.16
CA GLN A 8 -49.32 -44.56 -58.51
C GLN A 8 -48.99 -43.20 -57.92
N ALA A 9 -49.43 -42.95 -56.70
CA ALA A 9 -48.77 -41.97 -55.85
C ALA A 9 -47.29 -42.35 -55.80
N THR A 10 -46.41 -41.44 -56.20
CA THR A 10 -45.00 -41.48 -55.82
C THR A 10 -44.89 -41.17 -54.32
N GLU A 11 -45.45 -42.05 -53.49
CA GLU A 11 -45.03 -42.26 -52.12
C GLU A 11 -43.68 -43.00 -52.21
N GLU A 12 -42.67 -42.27 -52.69
CA GLU A 12 -41.29 -42.69 -52.56
C GLU A 12 -41.01 -42.59 -51.06
N ALA A 13 -41.33 -43.70 -50.38
CA ALA A 13 -41.25 -43.82 -48.94
C ALA A 13 -39.94 -43.18 -48.47
N HIS A 14 -40.06 -42.16 -47.61
CA HIS A 14 -38.94 -41.47 -46.96
C HIS A 14 -38.19 -42.38 -45.98
N THR A 15 -37.88 -43.61 -46.38
CA THR A 15 -36.93 -44.47 -45.70
C THR A 15 -35.53 -44.06 -46.17
N GLY A 16 -34.95 -43.08 -45.48
CA GLY A 16 -33.53 -42.76 -45.65
C GLY A 16 -32.63 -44.01 -45.49
N PRO A 17 -31.33 -43.92 -45.84
CA PRO A 17 -30.37 -45.05 -45.79
C PRO A 17 -30.24 -45.77 -44.44
N ILE A 18 -30.89 -45.26 -43.39
CA ILE A 18 -30.81 -45.70 -42.01
C ILE A 18 -32.07 -46.49 -41.66
N LYS A 19 -31.97 -47.82 -41.69
CA LYS A 19 -33.10 -48.73 -41.45
C LYS A 19 -33.16 -49.26 -40.02
N ASN A 20 -32.09 -49.05 -39.25
CA ASN A 20 -31.97 -49.50 -37.86
C ASN A 20 -31.49 -48.35 -36.95
N PRO A 21 -32.00 -48.24 -35.71
CA PRO A 21 -31.54 -47.22 -34.76
C PRO A 21 -30.04 -47.32 -34.46
N LYS A 22 -29.46 -48.53 -34.53
CA LYS A 22 -28.00 -48.75 -34.40
C LYS A 22 -27.20 -48.15 -35.57
N GLN A 23 -27.76 -48.15 -36.78
CA GLN A 23 -27.13 -47.59 -37.96
C GLN A 23 -27.15 -46.05 -37.92
N LEU A 24 -28.16 -45.46 -37.27
CA LEU A 24 -28.23 -44.03 -37.00
C LEU A 24 -27.11 -43.57 -36.07
N LEU A 25 -26.91 -44.28 -34.95
CA LEU A 25 -25.85 -43.97 -34.00
C LEU A 25 -24.46 -44.06 -34.63
N LEU A 26 -24.21 -45.07 -35.47
CA LEU A 26 -22.95 -45.18 -36.21
C LEU A 26 -22.76 -44.03 -37.19
N ALA A 27 -23.78 -43.66 -37.96
CA ALA A 27 -23.69 -42.56 -38.91
C ALA A 27 -23.43 -41.20 -38.22
N VAL A 28 -24.07 -40.95 -37.07
CA VAL A 28 -23.85 -39.73 -36.27
C VAL A 28 -22.45 -39.74 -35.65
N PHE A 29 -22.01 -40.87 -35.10
CA PHE A 29 -20.67 -41.00 -34.53
C PHE A 29 -19.57 -40.72 -35.57
N PHE A 30 -19.68 -41.28 -36.77
CA PHE A 30 -18.68 -41.07 -37.82
C PHE A 30 -18.79 -39.71 -38.52
N SER A 31 -19.94 -39.04 -38.51
CA SER A 31 -20.09 -37.70 -39.13
C SER A 31 -19.78 -36.54 -38.18
N PHE A 32 -19.93 -36.74 -36.86
CA PHE A 32 -19.65 -35.69 -35.88
C PHE A 32 -18.43 -36.00 -35.03
N ILE A 33 -18.34 -37.19 -34.44
CA ILE A 33 -17.28 -37.49 -33.46
C ILE A 33 -15.96 -37.78 -34.18
N ALA A 34 -15.96 -38.56 -35.27
CA ALA A 34 -14.72 -38.87 -35.99
C ALA A 34 -14.04 -37.61 -36.57
N PRO A 35 -14.74 -36.66 -37.22
CA PRO A 35 -14.11 -35.43 -37.70
C PRO A 35 -13.62 -34.52 -36.57
N ILE A 36 -14.38 -34.39 -35.47
CA ILE A 36 -13.94 -33.62 -34.29
C ILE A 36 -12.67 -34.23 -33.70
N ALA A 37 -12.64 -35.56 -33.52
CA ALA A 37 -11.48 -36.26 -33.00
C ALA A 37 -10.25 -36.09 -33.92
N ILE A 38 -10.43 -36.16 -35.24
CA ILE A 38 -9.37 -35.92 -36.23
C ILE A 38 -8.86 -34.48 -36.13
N ILE A 39 -9.74 -33.48 -36.04
CA ILE A 39 -9.34 -32.08 -35.89
C ILE A 39 -8.55 -31.87 -34.60
N VAL A 40 -9.03 -32.39 -33.47
CA VAL A 40 -8.33 -32.32 -32.18
C VAL A 40 -6.96 -32.99 -32.26
N ALA A 41 -6.88 -34.17 -32.89
CA ALA A 41 -5.62 -34.88 -33.08
C ALA A 41 -4.63 -34.10 -33.98
N LEU A 42 -5.11 -33.50 -35.07
CA LEU A 42 -4.28 -32.68 -35.97
C LEU A 42 -3.81 -31.39 -35.31
N VAL A 43 -4.69 -30.68 -34.60
CA VAL A 43 -4.33 -29.50 -33.81
C VAL A 43 -3.29 -29.88 -32.78
N SER A 44 -3.49 -30.98 -32.04
CA SER A 44 -2.51 -31.47 -31.08
C SER A 44 -1.18 -31.84 -31.75
N PHE A 45 -1.20 -32.50 -32.91
CA PHE A 45 0.02 -32.90 -33.63
C PHE A 45 0.83 -31.70 -34.11
N VAL A 46 0.18 -30.71 -34.72
CA VAL A 46 0.82 -29.48 -35.19
C VAL A 46 1.36 -28.66 -34.02
N VAL A 47 0.56 -28.53 -32.95
CA VAL A 47 0.95 -27.79 -31.76
C VAL A 47 2.11 -28.47 -31.03
N SER A 48 2.11 -29.79 -30.90
CA SER A 48 3.20 -30.57 -30.31
C SER A 48 4.48 -30.50 -31.15
N GLY A 49 4.40 -30.42 -32.47
CA GLY A 49 5.57 -30.19 -33.34
C GLY A 49 6.25 -28.83 -33.13
N THR A 50 5.52 -27.85 -32.58
CA THR A 50 6.01 -26.49 -32.31
C THR A 50 6.37 -26.24 -30.84
N ARG A 51 6.36 -27.26 -29.96
CA ARG A 51 6.71 -27.14 -28.54
C ARG A 51 7.53 -28.35 -28.06
N PRO A 52 8.70 -28.16 -27.41
CA PRO A 52 9.41 -29.25 -26.75
C PRO A 52 8.59 -29.75 -25.55
N SER A 53 8.70 -31.04 -25.28
CA SER A 53 7.97 -31.80 -24.26
C SER A 53 7.97 -31.12 -22.87
N GLY A 54 6.81 -30.59 -22.48
CA GLY A 54 6.46 -30.14 -21.14
C GLY A 54 5.00 -30.51 -20.85
N ASN A 55 4.79 -31.13 -19.70
CA ASN A 55 3.53 -31.58 -19.09
C ASN A 55 2.24 -30.85 -19.51
N ALA A 56 1.26 -31.64 -19.92
CA ALA A 56 -0.11 -31.22 -20.21
C ALA A 56 -0.90 -30.98 -18.92
N GLN A 57 -0.82 -29.77 -18.38
CA GLN A 57 -1.85 -29.22 -17.51
C GLN A 57 -2.50 -28.05 -18.25
N GLY A 58 -3.83 -28.01 -18.28
CA GLY A 58 -4.65 -27.12 -19.11
C GLY A 58 -4.64 -25.64 -18.69
N ASP A 59 -3.45 -25.07 -18.48
CA ASP A 59 -3.24 -23.65 -18.14
C ASP A 59 -2.97 -22.79 -19.38
N ASN A 60 -3.11 -23.37 -20.57
CA ASN A 60 -2.79 -22.76 -21.86
C ASN A 60 -3.93 -21.89 -22.42
N MET A 61 -4.48 -20.99 -21.61
CA MET A 61 -5.14 -19.78 -22.14
C MET A 61 -4.26 -18.57 -21.83
N SER A 62 -3.04 -18.59 -22.38
CA SER A 62 -2.18 -17.42 -22.50
C SER A 62 -2.86 -16.42 -23.46
N LEU A 63 -3.83 -15.67 -22.94
CA LEU A 63 -4.28 -14.43 -23.55
C LEU A 63 -3.12 -13.43 -23.40
N TYR A 64 -2.53 -13.00 -24.51
CA TYR A 64 -1.40 -12.04 -24.61
C TYR A 64 0.02 -12.54 -24.27
N GLY A 65 0.34 -13.82 -24.50
CA GLY A 65 1.74 -14.29 -24.46
C GLY A 65 2.39 -14.31 -23.07
N VAL A 66 1.60 -14.20 -22.01
CA VAL A 66 2.06 -14.28 -20.62
C VAL A 66 1.77 -15.69 -20.10
N SER A 67 2.81 -16.43 -19.73
CA SER A 67 2.64 -17.76 -19.10
C SER A 67 2.12 -17.62 -17.67
N GLN A 68 1.46 -18.66 -17.16
CA GLN A 68 0.94 -18.67 -15.79
C GLN A 68 2.05 -18.37 -14.77
N ASP A 69 3.25 -18.93 -14.98
CA ASP A 69 4.42 -18.65 -14.13
C ASP A 69 4.81 -17.16 -14.08
N GLN A 70 4.62 -16.41 -15.18
CA GLN A 70 4.90 -14.97 -15.20
C GLN A 70 3.85 -14.20 -14.40
N ARG A 71 2.58 -14.61 -14.50
CA ARG A 71 1.46 -14.03 -13.72
C ARG A 71 1.64 -14.26 -12.23
N ASP A 72 2.06 -15.46 -11.84
CA ASP A 72 2.26 -15.83 -10.45
C ASP A 72 3.48 -15.12 -9.85
N ARG A 73 4.54 -14.92 -10.65
CA ARG A 73 5.69 -14.08 -10.28
C ARG A 73 5.28 -12.63 -10.07
N GLU A 74 4.54 -12.04 -11.00
CA GLU A 74 4.08 -10.65 -10.92
C GLU A 74 3.08 -10.45 -9.75
N LEU A 75 2.17 -11.40 -9.53
CA LEU A 75 1.29 -11.41 -8.36
C LEU A 75 2.10 -11.47 -7.06
N SER A 76 3.08 -12.37 -6.99
CA SER A 76 3.94 -12.52 -5.80
C SER A 76 4.73 -11.24 -5.51
N ASP A 77 5.26 -10.58 -6.54
CA ASP A 77 5.99 -9.32 -6.40
C ASP A 77 5.10 -8.18 -5.89
N ARG A 78 3.83 -8.16 -6.31
CA ARG A 78 2.83 -7.17 -5.86
C ARG A 78 2.21 -7.51 -4.50
N LEU A 79 2.21 -8.78 -4.10
CA LEU A 79 1.68 -9.27 -2.83
C LEU A 79 2.73 -9.33 -1.70
N LYS A 80 4.00 -8.98 -1.98
CA LYS A 80 5.02 -8.80 -0.93
C LYS A 80 4.48 -7.92 0.19
N LYS A 81 4.54 -8.42 1.42
CA LYS A 81 4.03 -7.71 2.60
C LYS A 81 4.78 -6.38 2.74
N VAL A 82 4.10 -5.26 2.50
CA VAL A 82 4.64 -3.89 2.64
C VAL A 82 4.83 -3.42 4.09
N GLY A 83 4.81 -4.34 5.06
CA GLY A 83 4.95 -4.07 6.48
C GLY A 83 4.10 -4.99 7.36
N ALA A 84 4.56 -5.26 8.57
CA ALA A 84 3.78 -5.88 9.63
C ALA A 84 3.11 -4.78 10.47
N ILE A 85 1.82 -4.97 10.79
CA ILE A 85 1.10 -4.09 11.70
C ILE A 85 0.99 -4.87 13.00
N GLU A 86 1.72 -4.41 14.03
CA GLU A 86 1.64 -4.96 15.38
C GLU A 86 0.56 -4.21 16.16
N ILE A 87 -0.49 -4.93 16.57
CA ILE A 87 -1.57 -4.37 17.39
C ILE A 87 -1.15 -4.50 18.85
N ARG A 88 -0.64 -3.41 19.43
CA ARG A 88 -0.34 -3.35 20.87
C ARG A 88 -1.63 -3.17 21.67
N ASP A 89 -1.72 -3.88 22.79
CA ASP A 89 -2.81 -3.71 23.75
C ASP A 89 -2.79 -2.29 24.34
N ALA A 90 -3.92 -1.59 24.27
CA ALA A 90 -4.09 -0.22 24.75
C ALA A 90 -4.14 -0.12 26.29
N ASN A 91 -4.55 -1.19 26.95
CA ASN A 91 -4.68 -1.31 28.41
C ASN A 91 -3.43 -1.90 29.08
N ARG A 92 -2.37 -2.22 28.31
CA ARG A 92 -1.10 -2.67 28.89
C ARG A 92 -0.59 -1.69 29.96
N ALA A 93 0.15 -2.24 30.92
CA ALA A 93 0.89 -1.45 31.88
C ALA A 93 1.89 -0.56 31.13
N LEU A 94 1.84 0.75 31.39
CA LEU A 94 2.76 1.72 30.79
C LEU A 94 4.14 1.55 31.40
N ALA A 95 5.17 1.58 30.55
CA ALA A 95 6.54 1.61 31.00
C ALA A 95 6.81 2.86 31.87
N ALA A 96 7.73 2.71 32.83
CA ALA A 96 8.27 3.84 33.57
C ALA A 96 9.18 4.67 32.65
N GLY A 97 9.28 5.98 32.90
CA GLY A 97 10.08 6.89 32.07
C GLY A 97 11.55 6.49 31.96
N GLU A 98 12.13 5.95 33.05
CA GLU A 98 13.49 5.43 33.05
C GLU A 98 13.67 4.22 32.13
N ALA A 99 12.67 3.32 32.07
CA ALA A 99 12.73 2.13 31.22
C ALA A 99 12.70 2.53 29.74
N VAL A 100 11.83 3.48 29.37
CA VAL A 100 11.76 4.04 28.02
C VAL A 100 13.06 4.76 27.65
N PHE A 101 13.60 5.56 28.58
CA PHE A 101 14.88 6.23 28.39
C PHE A 101 16.00 5.23 28.08
N LYS A 102 16.10 4.16 28.87
CA LYS A 102 17.10 3.11 28.68
C LYS A 102 16.91 2.32 27.39
N ALA A 103 15.66 2.11 26.97
CA ALA A 103 15.36 1.36 25.76
C ALA A 103 15.74 2.12 24.48
N GLN A 104 15.50 3.44 24.44
CA GLN A 104 15.55 4.18 23.17
C GLN A 104 16.33 5.50 23.23
N CYS A 105 16.25 6.23 24.34
CA CYS A 105 16.77 7.60 24.41
C CYS A 105 18.27 7.64 24.80
N ILE A 106 18.73 6.65 25.56
CA ILE A 106 20.07 6.61 26.16
C ILE A 106 21.20 6.59 25.14
N ALA A 107 20.97 6.05 23.93
CA ALA A 107 21.97 6.01 22.88
C ALA A 107 22.44 7.42 22.48
N CYS A 108 21.53 8.41 22.54
CA CYS A 108 21.82 9.79 22.15
C CYS A 108 21.97 10.73 23.36
N HIS A 109 21.18 10.51 24.40
CA HIS A 109 21.10 11.38 25.59
C HIS A 109 21.82 10.82 26.82
N GLY A 110 22.37 9.61 26.75
CA GLY A 110 23.25 9.07 27.78
C GLY A 110 24.64 9.67 27.72
N SER A 111 25.57 9.12 28.51
CA SER A 111 27.00 9.43 28.41
C SER A 111 27.69 8.22 27.76
N PRO A 112 28.42 8.39 26.64
CA PRO A 112 28.92 9.65 26.06
C PRO A 112 27.92 10.42 25.17
N GLY A 113 26.82 9.78 24.73
CA GLY A 113 25.77 10.40 23.93
C GLY A 113 26.23 10.97 22.59
N ILE A 114 25.37 11.73 21.93
CA ILE A 114 25.70 12.44 20.68
C ILE A 114 25.94 13.92 20.98
N PRO A 115 26.93 14.58 20.35
CA PRO A 115 27.15 16.01 20.49
C PRO A 115 25.89 16.84 20.15
N GLY A 116 25.55 17.79 21.01
CA GLY A 116 24.39 18.68 20.83
C GLY A 116 23.06 18.13 21.36
N ALA A 117 22.98 16.84 21.70
CA ALA A 117 21.86 16.30 22.46
C ALA A 117 21.99 16.71 23.95
N PRO A 118 20.90 17.11 24.64
CA PRO A 118 20.94 17.36 26.08
C PRO A 118 21.15 16.04 26.84
N HIS A 119 22.32 15.88 27.45
CA HIS A 119 22.64 14.66 28.20
C HIS A 119 21.88 14.59 29.53
N LEU A 120 21.66 13.36 30.00
CA LEU A 120 21.07 13.12 31.31
C LEU A 120 21.96 13.72 32.41
N ASN A 121 21.37 14.41 33.39
CA ASN A 121 22.06 15.12 34.48
C ASN A 121 22.87 16.36 34.08
N ASP A 122 22.79 16.85 32.84
CA ASP A 122 23.43 18.11 32.44
C ASP A 122 22.53 19.33 32.72
N ALA A 123 22.59 19.85 33.93
CA ALA A 123 21.79 21.01 34.33
C ALA A 123 22.00 22.25 33.44
N ALA A 124 23.20 22.44 32.85
CA ALA A 124 23.50 23.57 31.99
C ALA A 124 22.79 23.45 30.63
N ALA A 125 22.80 22.26 30.04
CA ALA A 125 22.07 22.00 28.80
C ALA A 125 20.55 22.00 28.98
N TRP A 126 20.06 21.59 30.17
CA TRP A 126 18.64 21.53 30.48
C TRP A 126 18.03 22.87 30.87
N GLY A 127 18.75 23.76 31.57
CA GLY A 127 18.25 25.07 32.02
C GLY A 127 17.36 25.85 31.02
N PRO A 128 17.85 26.19 29.80
CA PRO A 128 17.05 26.93 28.81
C PRO A 128 15.86 26.12 28.26
N ARG A 129 15.93 24.79 28.29
CA ARG A 129 14.88 23.88 27.81
C ARG A 129 13.75 23.75 28.82
N LEU A 130 14.10 23.70 30.11
CA LEU A 130 13.13 23.66 31.19
C LEU A 130 12.25 24.93 31.22
N GLY A 131 12.81 26.07 30.83
CA GLY A 131 12.05 27.32 30.66
C GLY A 131 10.96 27.28 29.59
N GLN A 132 11.01 26.32 28.65
CA GLN A 132 9.97 26.13 27.62
C GLN A 132 8.75 25.37 28.14
N GLY A 133 8.86 24.75 29.32
CA GLY A 133 7.81 23.95 29.94
C GLY A 133 7.67 22.54 29.37
N TYR A 134 6.96 21.69 30.11
CA TYR A 134 6.78 20.27 29.80
C TYR A 134 6.11 20.01 28.44
N ALA A 135 5.05 20.75 28.11
CA ALA A 135 4.28 20.53 26.88
C ALA A 135 5.14 20.68 25.62
N THR A 136 6.01 21.70 25.59
CA THR A 136 6.93 21.95 24.48
C THR A 136 7.97 20.84 24.35
N LEU A 137 8.51 20.35 25.48
CA LEU A 137 9.47 19.25 25.49
C LEU A 137 8.84 17.94 24.98
N LEU A 138 7.60 17.67 25.41
CA LEU A 138 6.84 16.52 24.95
C LEU A 138 6.58 16.61 23.44
N GLU A 139 6.11 17.75 22.95
CA GLU A 139 5.86 17.95 21.51
C GLU A 139 7.12 17.70 20.68
N HIS A 140 8.26 18.22 21.13
CA HIS A 140 9.54 17.99 20.45
C HIS A 140 9.98 16.53 20.50
N ALA A 141 9.69 15.83 21.59
CA ALA A 141 10.00 14.40 21.69
C ALA A 141 9.10 13.54 20.79
N LEU A 142 7.81 13.89 20.66
CA LEU A 142 6.85 13.15 19.83
C LEU A 142 7.06 13.42 18.35
N LYS A 143 7.18 14.70 17.94
CA LYS A 143 7.30 15.10 16.53
C LYS A 143 8.74 15.06 16.01
N GLY A 144 9.73 14.96 16.91
CA GLY A 144 11.14 15.13 16.59
C GLY A 144 11.54 16.60 16.50
N LYS A 145 12.84 16.86 16.64
CA LYS A 145 13.44 18.20 16.54
C LYS A 145 14.89 18.13 16.10
N GLY A 146 15.21 18.75 14.97
CA GLY A 146 16.57 18.75 14.42
C GLY A 146 17.03 17.33 14.10
N ALA A 147 18.11 16.88 14.74
CA ALA A 147 18.64 15.52 14.59
C ALA A 147 17.87 14.46 15.41
N MET A 148 16.95 14.85 16.30
CA MET A 148 16.15 13.92 17.08
C MET A 148 14.94 13.43 16.25
N PRO A 149 14.82 12.13 15.95
CA PRO A 149 13.67 11.59 15.22
C PRO A 149 12.39 11.59 16.07
N PRO A 150 11.20 11.49 15.45
CA PRO A 150 9.92 11.32 16.15
C PRO A 150 9.98 10.16 17.15
N GLN A 151 9.47 10.38 18.36
CA GLN A 151 9.49 9.43 19.49
C GLN A 151 10.90 8.85 19.82
N GLY A 152 11.98 9.51 19.41
CA GLY A 152 13.34 8.97 19.56
C GLY A 152 13.64 7.76 18.66
N GLY A 153 12.80 7.49 17.67
CA GLY A 153 12.95 6.39 16.72
C GLY A 153 12.39 5.05 17.20
N GLY A 154 11.62 5.02 18.28
CA GLY A 154 10.95 3.81 18.78
C GLY A 154 9.42 3.95 18.76
N ASP A 155 8.73 2.83 18.87
CA ASP A 155 7.27 2.76 18.92
C ASP A 155 6.78 2.69 20.39
N PHE A 156 6.70 3.84 21.05
CA PHE A 156 6.14 3.94 22.40
C PHE A 156 4.79 4.65 22.37
N GLU A 157 3.98 4.46 23.41
CA GLU A 157 2.79 5.29 23.58
C GLU A 157 3.18 6.70 24.08
N ASP A 158 2.40 7.72 23.73
CA ASP A 158 2.77 9.12 23.97
C ASP A 158 2.96 9.45 25.46
N LEU A 159 2.22 8.79 26.37
CA LEU A 159 2.43 8.92 27.81
C LEU A 159 3.73 8.28 28.26
N GLU A 160 4.17 7.19 27.63
CA GLU A 160 5.48 6.56 27.92
C GLU A 160 6.63 7.50 27.52
N ILE A 161 6.51 8.15 26.36
CA ILE A 161 7.44 9.22 25.96
C ILE A 161 7.36 10.39 26.94
N GLY A 162 6.16 10.80 27.35
CA GLY A 162 5.96 11.84 28.36
C GLY A 162 6.63 11.53 29.69
N ARG A 163 6.56 10.28 30.15
CA ARG A 163 7.26 9.82 31.36
C ARG A 163 8.77 9.88 31.17
N ALA A 164 9.29 9.51 30.00
CA ALA A 164 10.72 9.60 29.69
C ALA A 164 11.22 11.05 29.68
N VAL A 165 10.45 11.97 29.10
CA VAL A 165 10.73 13.41 29.10
C VAL A 165 10.78 13.94 30.54
N VAL A 166 9.82 13.57 31.38
CA VAL A 166 9.83 13.96 32.80
C VAL A 166 11.03 13.39 33.54
N TYR A 167 11.37 12.12 33.31
CA TYR A 167 12.56 11.50 33.91
C TYR A 167 13.84 12.27 33.56
N MET A 168 14.04 12.61 32.29
CA MET A 168 15.21 13.35 31.83
C MET A 168 15.22 14.80 32.33
N ALA A 169 14.08 15.48 32.26
CA ALA A 169 13.95 16.86 32.71
C ALA A 169 14.19 16.97 34.22
N ASN A 170 13.67 16.04 35.01
CA ASN A 170 13.86 16.01 36.47
C ASN A 170 15.33 15.70 36.83
N ALA A 171 15.99 14.82 36.09
CA ALA A 171 17.44 14.62 36.20
C ALA A 171 18.23 15.90 35.85
N GLY A 172 17.72 16.72 34.93
CA GLY A 172 18.27 18.03 34.58
C GLY A 172 17.89 19.18 35.53
N GLY A 173 17.16 18.92 36.62
CA GLY A 173 16.78 19.92 37.63
C GLY A 173 15.33 20.39 37.62
N ALA A 174 14.48 19.81 36.76
CA ALA A 174 13.03 20.07 36.79
C ALA A 174 12.33 19.32 37.94
N LYS A 175 11.07 19.68 38.16
CA LYS A 175 10.15 19.02 39.12
C LYS A 175 8.80 18.78 38.45
N PHE A 176 8.83 18.24 37.24
CA PHE A 176 7.60 17.91 36.52
C PHE A 176 6.94 16.67 37.12
N PRO A 177 5.61 16.68 37.27
CA PRO A 177 4.87 15.51 37.72
C PRO A 177 4.90 14.42 36.64
N VAL A 178 4.96 13.15 37.07
CA VAL A 178 4.89 12.01 36.16
C VAL A 178 3.48 11.91 35.56
N PRO A 179 3.32 11.86 34.23
CA PRO A 179 2.02 11.68 33.60
C PRO A 179 1.46 10.28 33.89
N GLU A 180 0.29 10.26 34.50
CA GLU A 180 -0.49 9.03 34.70
C GLU A 180 -1.57 8.92 33.65
N ARG A 181 -1.86 7.69 33.21
CA ARG A 181 -3.03 7.44 32.36
C ARG A 181 -4.26 7.84 33.18
N SER A 182 -5.02 8.81 32.69
CA SER A 182 -6.25 9.18 33.37
C SER A 182 -7.18 7.97 33.42
N ALA A 183 -7.67 7.61 34.61
CA ALA A 183 -8.66 6.55 34.80
C ALA A 183 -10.00 6.81 34.07
N ALA A 184 -10.16 8.00 33.46
CA ALA A 184 -11.31 8.40 32.64
C ALA A 184 -11.42 7.66 31.27
N GLY A 185 -10.56 6.66 31.03
CA GLY A 185 -10.69 5.73 29.89
C GLY A 185 -11.59 4.52 30.15
N ALA A 186 -12.14 4.36 31.36
CA ALA A 186 -13.20 3.40 31.62
C ALA A 186 -14.56 3.98 31.17
N ALA A 187 -14.85 3.81 29.87
CA ALA A 187 -16.16 3.98 29.21
C ALA A 187 -16.97 5.27 29.50
N PRO A 188 -17.34 6.09 28.49
CA PRO A 188 -18.54 6.88 28.64
C PRO A 188 -19.72 5.91 28.65
N ALA A 189 -20.41 5.84 29.79
CA ALA A 189 -21.72 5.22 29.86
C ALA A 189 -22.61 5.86 28.79
N GLU A 190 -23.07 5.02 27.89
CA GLU A 190 -24.16 5.29 26.96
C GLU A 190 -25.38 5.76 27.76
N GLY A 191 -25.82 7.01 27.54
CA GLY A 191 -27.05 7.48 28.18
C GLY A 191 -27.14 8.98 28.49
N ALA A 192 -26.80 9.86 27.57
CA ALA A 192 -27.43 11.18 27.49
C ALA A 192 -27.30 11.73 26.07
N ALA A 193 -28.19 11.26 25.19
CA ALA A 193 -28.40 11.90 23.91
C ALA A 193 -29.09 13.26 24.09
N SER A 194 -28.71 14.17 23.20
CA SER A 194 -29.57 15.16 22.52
C SER A 194 -29.49 16.62 22.99
N GLY A 195 -29.16 17.47 22.01
CA GLY A 195 -29.25 18.93 22.01
C GLY A 195 -27.89 19.57 21.74
N ALA A 196 -27.53 20.04 20.54
CA ALA A 196 -28.35 20.35 19.39
C ALA A 196 -27.52 20.37 18.10
N SER A 197 -28.20 20.01 17.00
CA SER A 197 -28.19 20.62 15.67
C SER A 197 -26.94 21.45 15.31
N GLY A 198 -26.16 21.08 14.29
CA GLY A 198 -26.64 21.00 12.91
C GLY A 198 -26.46 22.36 12.23
N ALA A 199 -25.32 22.54 11.57
CA ALA A 199 -25.14 23.53 10.51
C ALA A 199 -23.97 23.08 9.63
N ALA A 200 -24.29 22.23 8.66
CA ALA A 200 -23.51 22.12 7.44
C ALA A 200 -23.71 23.42 6.65
N ALA A 201 -22.62 24.07 6.27
CA ALA A 201 -22.59 24.99 5.15
C ALA A 201 -21.26 24.80 4.42
N ALA A 202 -21.37 24.29 3.19
CA ALA A 202 -20.29 24.08 2.26
C ALA A 202 -19.96 25.39 1.49
N PRO A 203 -19.12 25.34 0.44
CA PRO A 203 -17.93 26.17 0.26
C PRO A 203 -18.22 27.55 -0.37
N ALA A 204 -17.27 28.48 -0.23
CA ALA A 204 -17.28 29.73 -0.99
C ALA A 204 -16.05 29.81 -1.90
N ALA A 205 -16.29 29.73 -3.20
CA ALA A 205 -15.41 30.22 -4.26
C ALA A 205 -16.28 30.95 -5.29
N ASP A 206 -16.01 32.24 -5.50
CA ASP A 206 -16.16 33.04 -6.74
C ASP A 206 -15.64 34.47 -6.39
N ALA A 207 -14.42 34.88 -6.75
CA ALA A 207 -13.92 35.35 -8.06
C ALA A 207 -14.42 36.76 -8.48
N SER A 208 -13.44 37.63 -8.78
CA SER A 208 -13.37 38.61 -9.90
C SER A 208 -12.53 39.82 -9.46
N ALA A 209 -11.23 39.91 -9.81
CA ALA A 209 -10.59 40.24 -11.10
C ALA A 209 -10.14 41.70 -11.17
N ALA A 210 -8.82 41.91 -11.27
CA ALA A 210 -8.22 43.02 -12.01
C ALA A 210 -6.72 42.72 -12.24
N ALA A 211 -6.40 42.25 -13.45
CA ALA A 211 -5.11 42.36 -14.14
C ALA A 211 -5.45 42.94 -15.55
N PRO A 212 -4.51 43.43 -16.39
CA PRO A 212 -3.07 43.16 -16.39
C PRO A 212 -2.18 44.37 -16.75
N ALA A 213 -0.86 44.22 -16.63
CA ALA A 213 0.11 44.95 -17.48
C ALA A 213 1.50 44.29 -17.45
N ALA A 214 1.84 43.66 -18.57
CA ALA A 214 3.19 43.40 -19.09
C ALA A 214 3.08 43.60 -20.63
N PRO A 215 4.14 43.84 -21.43
CA PRO A 215 5.54 43.42 -21.21
C PRO A 215 6.61 44.45 -21.66
N ALA A 216 7.89 44.18 -21.40
CA ALA A 216 9.00 44.42 -22.34
C ALA A 216 10.37 43.97 -21.77
N ALA A 217 11.00 43.03 -22.45
CA ALA A 217 12.46 42.91 -22.62
C ALA A 217 12.75 43.16 -24.13
N PRO A 218 13.97 43.08 -24.70
CA PRO A 218 15.34 42.88 -24.16
C PRO A 218 16.44 43.77 -24.84
N ALA A 219 17.72 43.65 -24.41
CA ALA A 219 19.00 43.75 -25.18
C ALA A 219 20.17 43.97 -24.19
N ALA A 220 21.10 43.03 -23.92
CA ALA A 220 22.29 42.58 -24.70
C ALA A 220 23.44 43.65 -24.76
N PRO A 221 24.75 43.34 -24.94
CA PRO A 221 25.45 42.04 -25.02
C PRO A 221 26.88 41.96 -24.39
N THR A 222 27.50 40.78 -24.59
CA THR A 222 28.92 40.42 -24.85
C THR A 222 29.96 40.21 -23.74
N ALA A 223 30.63 39.06 -23.91
CA ALA A 223 31.83 38.58 -23.25
C ALA A 223 33.12 39.18 -23.85
N SER A 224 34.22 39.16 -23.09
CA SER A 224 35.54 38.71 -23.56
C SER A 224 36.49 38.46 -22.39
N ALA A 225 37.43 37.53 -22.62
CA ALA A 225 38.37 36.94 -21.66
C ALA A 225 39.77 37.60 -21.67
N ALA A 226 40.65 37.02 -20.82
CA ALA A 226 42.11 37.15 -20.70
C ALA A 226 42.60 38.30 -19.78
N THR A 227 43.63 38.17 -18.94
CA THR A 227 44.81 37.30 -18.94
C THR A 227 45.45 37.21 -17.52
N ALA A 228 46.33 36.22 -17.35
CA ALA A 228 47.15 35.86 -16.18
C ALA A 228 47.91 36.98 -15.43
N ALA A 229 48.25 36.72 -14.15
CA ALA A 229 49.63 36.72 -13.65
C ALA A 229 49.77 36.28 -12.17
N SER A 230 50.69 35.34 -11.99
CA SER A 230 51.47 34.91 -10.81
C SER A 230 51.74 35.96 -9.71
N ALA A 231 51.77 35.53 -8.42
CA ALA A 231 52.98 35.49 -7.58
C ALA A 231 52.70 35.58 -6.05
N SER A 232 53.37 34.68 -5.31
CA SER A 232 53.91 34.82 -3.93
C SER A 232 52.90 34.98 -2.77
N LYS A 233 52.99 34.26 -1.65
CA LYS A 233 54.15 33.98 -0.80
C LYS A 233 53.78 32.90 0.22
#